data_AF-A0AAV4Z814-F1
#
_entry.id   AF-A0AAV4Z814-F1
#
_cell.length_a   1.000
_cell.length_b   1.000
_cell.length_c   1.000
_cell.angle_alpha   90.00
_cell.angle_beta   90.00
_cell.angle_gamma   90.00
#
_symmetry.space_group_name_H-M   'P 1'
#
loop_
_entity.id
_entity.type
_entity.pdbx_description
1 polymer ?
#
loop_
_entity_poly.entity_id
_entity_poly.type
_entity_poly.pdbx_seq_one_letter_code
_entity_poly.pdbx_strand_id
1 'polypeptide(L)'
;MVHLDRASGAPILPVMRLIILTAAVLSLSVLSARADSCGDLIDSVVAETKATLVNRTIDFAEMSSIDGMTLTLACGDPSAVGVQFKGETPGDAYYGLFGRAGRIATGIGADLIEAAARRAREQAVVTRHSHADAATALVTCSVTNGSRGPMTGCAVVDKRDR
;
A
#
# COMPACT_ATOMS: atom_id res chain seq x y z
N MET A 1 -93.16 25.18 -18.69
CA MET A 1 -93.60 24.10 -17.78
C MET A 1 -92.98 22.80 -18.29
N VAL A 2 -92.33 22.03 -17.40
CA VAL A 2 -91.43 20.86 -17.61
C VAL A 2 -90.05 21.25 -18.22
N HIS A 3 -88.86 21.22 -17.59
CA HIS A 3 -88.16 20.63 -16.43
C HIS A 3 -87.32 19.34 -16.69
N LEU A 4 -85.99 19.49 -16.44
CA LEU A 4 -84.87 18.53 -16.19
C LEU A 4 -84.35 17.68 -17.38
N ASP A 5 -83.05 17.32 -17.53
CA ASP A 5 -81.95 17.07 -16.58
C ASP A 5 -80.55 17.04 -17.29
N ARG A 6 -79.46 17.34 -16.53
CA ARG A 6 -78.04 16.84 -16.62
C ARG A 6 -77.18 17.06 -17.89
N ALA A 7 -75.85 17.13 -17.89
CA ALA A 7 -74.74 16.92 -16.93
C ALA A 7 -73.50 17.68 -17.47
N SER A 8 -72.70 18.37 -16.65
CA SER A 8 -71.44 17.89 -16.02
C SER A 8 -70.32 17.47 -16.99
N GLY A 9 -69.16 18.13 -16.92
CA GLY A 9 -67.90 17.59 -17.44
C GLY A 9 -66.85 18.59 -17.89
N ALA A 10 -66.08 19.17 -16.96
CA ALA A 10 -64.68 19.56 -17.22
C ALA A 10 -63.79 18.31 -17.05
N PRO A 11 -62.67 18.18 -17.77
CA PRO A 11 -61.35 18.37 -17.13
C PRO A 11 -60.35 19.05 -18.08
N ILE A 12 -59.63 20.13 -17.75
CA ILE A 12 -58.48 20.27 -16.82
C ILE A 12 -57.44 19.13 -16.92
N LEU A 13 -56.48 19.31 -17.87
CA LEU A 13 -55.05 18.93 -17.83
C LEU A 13 -54.68 17.42 -17.85
N PRO A 14 -53.53 16.99 -18.44
CA PRO A 14 -52.24 17.47 -17.96
C PRO A 14 -51.11 17.66 -19.00
N VAL A 15 -50.51 18.87 -18.92
CA VAL A 15 -49.14 19.22 -19.29
C VAL A 15 -48.18 18.57 -18.28
N MET A 16 -48.22 17.23 -18.18
CA MET A 16 -47.42 16.45 -17.22
C MET A 16 -46.86 15.20 -17.89
N ARG A 17 -46.31 15.35 -19.09
CA ARG A 17 -45.57 14.27 -19.77
C ARG A 17 -44.18 14.69 -20.28
N LEU A 18 -43.83 15.98 -20.21
CA LEU A 18 -42.57 16.50 -20.76
C LEU A 18 -41.47 16.77 -19.71
N ILE A 19 -41.67 16.38 -18.45
CA ILE A 19 -40.68 16.63 -17.36
C ILE A 19 -39.99 15.32 -16.91
N ILE A 20 -40.43 14.15 -17.37
CA ILE A 20 -39.94 12.86 -16.85
C ILE A 20 -38.75 12.30 -17.67
N LEU A 21 -38.50 12.81 -18.88
CA LEU A 21 -37.46 12.26 -19.78
C LEU A 21 -36.05 12.82 -19.58
N THR A 22 -35.85 13.86 -18.77
CA THR A 22 -34.51 14.39 -18.44
C THR A 22 -33.93 13.86 -17.13
N ALA A 23 -34.72 13.14 -16.32
CA ALA A 23 -34.26 12.58 -15.05
C ALA A 23 -33.54 11.22 -15.18
N ALA A 24 -33.54 10.61 -16.37
CA ALA A 24 -33.00 9.25 -16.57
C ALA A 24 -31.51 9.18 -16.91
N VAL A 25 -30.82 10.31 -17.10
CA VAL A 25 -29.41 10.35 -17.57
C VAL A 25 -28.40 10.58 -16.44
N LEU A 26 -28.85 10.86 -15.21
CA LEU A 26 -27.97 10.98 -14.04
C LEU A 26 -27.85 9.70 -13.20
N SER A 27 -28.20 8.54 -13.77
CA SER A 27 -27.73 7.24 -13.29
C SER A 27 -26.30 6.97 -13.78
N LEU A 28 -25.44 8.00 -13.75
CA LEU A 28 -24.00 7.80 -13.78
C LEU A 28 -23.66 7.12 -12.47
N SER A 29 -23.59 5.81 -12.55
CA SER A 29 -22.92 4.90 -11.64
C SER A 29 -21.70 5.61 -11.06
N VAL A 30 -21.85 6.19 -9.88
CA VAL A 30 -20.74 6.56 -9.00
C VAL A 30 -20.22 5.21 -8.52
N LEU A 31 -19.56 4.50 -9.42
CA LEU A 31 -18.75 3.36 -9.09
C LEU A 31 -17.67 3.98 -8.22
N SER A 32 -17.86 3.93 -6.89
CA SER A 32 -16.82 4.30 -5.96
C SER A 32 -15.58 3.54 -6.42
N ALA A 33 -14.65 4.24 -7.07
CA ALA A 33 -13.32 3.74 -7.29
C ALA A 33 -12.86 3.41 -5.88
N ARG A 34 -12.88 2.12 -5.53
CA ARG A 34 -12.39 1.70 -4.22
C ARG A 34 -10.95 2.15 -4.22
N ALA A 35 -10.61 3.06 -3.30
CA ALA A 35 -9.26 3.55 -3.16
C ALA A 35 -8.38 2.30 -3.00
N ASP A 36 -7.54 2.08 -4.01
CA ASP A 36 -6.59 0.97 -4.04
C ASP A 36 -5.41 1.38 -3.16
N SER A 37 -5.64 1.40 -1.85
CA SER A 37 -4.67 1.94 -0.89
C SER A 37 -3.33 1.18 -0.95
N CYS A 38 -3.37 -0.11 -1.26
CA CYS A 38 -2.16 -0.89 -1.48
C CYS A 38 -1.49 -0.50 -2.81
N GLY A 39 -2.25 -0.30 -3.89
CA GLY A 39 -1.73 0.26 -5.14
C GLY A 39 -1.05 1.60 -4.94
N ASP A 40 -1.69 2.53 -4.23
CA ASP A 40 -1.14 3.86 -3.93
C ASP A 40 0.16 3.76 -3.10
N LEU A 41 0.22 2.83 -2.14
CA LEU A 41 1.40 2.58 -1.33
C LEU A 41 2.54 1.97 -2.17
N ILE A 42 2.23 1.00 -3.03
CA ILE A 42 3.18 0.40 -3.97
C ILE A 42 3.77 1.47 -4.89
N ASP A 43 2.92 2.30 -5.49
CA ASP A 43 3.34 3.37 -6.38
C ASP A 43 4.24 4.38 -5.67
N SER A 44 3.92 4.71 -4.42
CA SER A 44 4.75 5.58 -3.56
C SER A 44 6.13 4.96 -3.29
N VAL A 45 6.19 3.67 -2.96
CA VAL A 45 7.47 2.97 -2.75
C VAL A 45 8.27 2.88 -4.04
N VAL A 46 7.65 2.56 -5.17
CA VAL A 46 8.31 2.50 -6.49
C VAL A 46 8.86 3.87 -6.89
N ALA A 47 8.07 4.93 -6.73
CA ALA A 47 8.49 6.29 -7.08
C ALA A 47 9.70 6.75 -6.25
N GLU A 48 9.74 6.44 -4.96
CA GLU A 48 10.82 6.80 -4.04
C GLU A 48 12.08 5.95 -4.23
N THR A 49 11.91 4.65 -4.46
CA THR A 49 13.02 3.69 -4.51
C THR A 49 13.60 3.52 -5.91
N LYS A 50 12.85 3.88 -6.95
CA LYS A 50 13.13 3.54 -8.35
C LYS A 50 13.21 2.02 -8.61
N ALA A 51 12.63 1.22 -7.71
CA ALA A 51 12.54 -0.21 -7.89
C ALA A 51 11.51 -0.56 -8.99
N THR A 52 11.70 -1.70 -9.63
CA THR A 52 10.78 -2.23 -10.65
C THR A 52 9.81 -3.18 -9.97
N LEU A 53 8.51 -2.99 -10.16
CA LEU A 53 7.50 -3.93 -9.68
C LEU A 53 7.65 -5.27 -10.40
N VAL A 54 7.86 -6.35 -9.64
CA VAL A 54 8.05 -7.72 -10.17
C VAL A 54 6.77 -8.52 -10.05
N ASN A 55 6.11 -8.43 -8.90
CA ASN A 55 4.88 -9.15 -8.62
C ASN A 55 3.97 -8.33 -7.69
N ARG A 56 2.66 -8.55 -7.80
CA ARG A 56 1.65 -7.87 -6.99
C ARG A 56 0.45 -8.77 -6.71
N THR A 57 -0.03 -8.76 -5.48
CA THR A 57 -1.33 -9.29 -5.06
C THR A 57 -2.20 -8.15 -4.51
N ILE A 58 -3.33 -8.49 -3.87
CA ILE A 58 -4.23 -7.52 -3.26
C ILE A 58 -3.61 -6.77 -2.06
N ASP A 59 -2.64 -7.39 -1.38
CA ASP A 59 -2.07 -6.95 -0.10
C ASP A 59 -0.54 -7.02 -0.04
N PHE A 60 0.12 -7.41 -1.13
CA PHE A 60 1.55 -7.61 -1.20
C PHE A 60 2.14 -7.17 -2.53
N ALA A 61 3.38 -6.72 -2.51
CA ALA A 61 4.19 -6.51 -3.69
C ALA A 61 5.63 -6.97 -3.50
N GLU A 62 6.20 -7.49 -4.58
CA GLU A 62 7.63 -7.73 -4.73
C GLU A 62 8.19 -6.78 -5.77
N MET A 63 9.32 -6.15 -5.46
CA MET A 63 10.01 -5.23 -6.34
C MET A 63 11.49 -5.59 -6.42
N SER A 64 12.13 -5.35 -7.56
CA SER A 64 13.56 -5.51 -7.74
C SER A 64 14.25 -4.16 -7.86
N SER A 65 15.43 -4.03 -7.25
CA SER A 65 16.33 -2.90 -7.42
C SER A 65 17.48 -3.27 -8.36
N ILE A 66 18.06 -2.27 -9.01
CA ILE A 66 19.16 -2.40 -9.99
C ILE A 66 20.38 -3.15 -9.44
N ASP A 67 20.60 -3.13 -8.13
CA ASP A 67 21.76 -3.74 -7.48
C ASP A 67 21.50 -5.20 -7.04
N GLY A 68 20.51 -5.87 -7.63
CA GLY A 68 20.17 -7.26 -7.31
C GLY A 68 19.55 -7.44 -5.92
N MET A 69 18.94 -6.39 -5.38
CA MET A 69 18.18 -6.43 -4.13
C MET A 69 16.70 -6.63 -4.42
N THR A 70 16.04 -7.44 -3.60
CA THR A 70 14.59 -7.64 -3.65
C THR A 70 13.95 -6.87 -2.51
N LEU A 71 12.99 -6.00 -2.81
CA LEU A 71 12.12 -5.34 -1.85
C LEU A 71 10.78 -6.08 -1.80
N THR A 72 10.22 -6.19 -0.60
CA THR A 72 8.88 -6.72 -0.37
C THR A 72 8.08 -5.70 0.41
N LEU A 73 6.82 -5.51 0.06
CA LEU A 73 5.88 -4.64 0.74
C LEU A 73 4.64 -5.43 1.11
N ALA A 74 4.28 -5.43 2.38
CA ALA A 74 2.97 -5.86 2.88
C ALA A 74 2.16 -4.61 3.20
N CYS A 75 1.00 -4.46 2.55
CA CYS A 75 0.13 -3.28 2.64
C CYS A 75 -0.89 -3.35 3.79
N GLY A 76 -0.75 -4.30 4.72
CA GLY A 76 -1.65 -4.45 5.86
C GLY A 76 -1.61 -3.28 6.83
N ASP A 77 -2.33 -3.40 7.94
CA ASP A 77 -2.23 -2.49 9.07
C ASP A 77 -1.72 -3.29 10.29
N PRO A 78 -0.45 -3.09 10.71
CA PRO A 78 0.53 -2.16 10.17
C PRO A 78 1.16 -2.63 8.85
N SER A 79 1.53 -1.67 7.99
CA SER A 79 2.27 -1.95 6.76
C SER A 79 3.74 -2.26 7.08
N ALA A 80 4.34 -3.14 6.29
CA ALA A 80 5.71 -3.60 6.51
C ALA A 80 6.51 -3.64 5.20
N VAL A 81 7.78 -3.26 5.28
CA VAL A 81 8.73 -3.38 4.17
C VAL A 81 9.86 -4.31 4.54
N GLY A 82 10.26 -5.16 3.61
CA GLY A 82 11.44 -6.00 3.69
C GLY A 82 12.41 -5.69 2.54
N VAL A 83 13.69 -5.92 2.77
CA VAL A 83 14.74 -5.92 1.75
C VAL A 83 15.60 -7.16 1.89
N GLN A 84 15.98 -7.77 0.77
CA GLN A 84 16.87 -8.91 0.70
C GLN A 84 18.06 -8.61 -0.21
N PHE A 85 19.26 -8.98 0.24
CA PHE A 85 20.51 -8.87 -0.48
C PHE A 85 21.19 -10.24 -0.56
N LYS A 86 21.66 -10.60 -1.76
CA LYS A 86 22.45 -11.81 -1.98
C LYS A 86 23.90 -11.54 -1.57
N GLY A 87 24.21 -11.86 -0.33
CA GLY A 87 25.53 -11.70 0.27
C GLY A 87 25.43 -11.50 1.77
N GLU A 88 26.57 -11.63 2.45
CA GLU A 88 26.64 -11.47 3.90
C GLU A 88 26.73 -9.99 4.29
N THR A 89 27.46 -9.19 3.53
CA THR A 89 27.80 -7.80 3.88
C THR A 89 27.20 -6.83 2.87
N PRO A 90 25.96 -6.37 3.07
CA PRO A 90 25.39 -5.33 2.22
C PRO A 90 26.11 -3.99 2.40
N GLY A 91 26.21 -3.21 1.32
CA GLY A 91 26.77 -1.85 1.35
C GLY A 91 25.72 -0.78 1.71
N ASP A 92 26.12 0.49 1.68
CA ASP A 92 25.26 1.61 2.09
C ASP A 92 24.00 1.76 1.22
N ALA A 93 24.05 1.38 -0.05
CA ALA A 93 22.90 1.41 -0.95
C ALA A 93 21.73 0.54 -0.46
N TYR A 94 22.03 -0.60 0.19
CA TYR A 94 21.02 -1.48 0.78
C TYR A 94 20.28 -0.81 1.93
N TYR A 95 21.04 -0.21 2.86
CA TYR A 95 20.46 0.49 4.00
C TYR A 95 19.67 1.71 3.52
N GLY A 96 20.23 2.51 2.61
CA GLY A 96 19.55 3.67 2.04
C GLY A 96 18.26 3.31 1.31
N LEU A 97 18.25 2.22 0.54
CA LEU A 97 17.04 1.72 -0.13
C LEU A 97 15.98 1.31 0.91
N PHE A 98 16.39 0.55 1.92
CA PHE A 98 15.52 0.08 2.99
C PHE A 98 14.93 1.22 3.83
N GLY A 99 15.74 2.21 4.19
CA GLY A 99 15.31 3.39 4.93
C GLY A 99 14.25 4.19 4.17
N ARG A 100 14.51 4.48 2.88
CA ARG A 100 13.56 5.21 2.04
C ARG A 100 12.23 4.48 1.88
N ALA A 101 12.27 3.18 1.60
CA ALA A 101 11.06 2.35 1.48
C ALA A 101 10.32 2.23 2.81
N GLY A 102 11.05 1.98 3.90
CA GLY A 102 10.49 1.86 5.25
C GLY A 102 9.80 3.15 5.73
N ARG A 103 10.33 4.32 5.37
CA ARG A 103 9.69 5.61 5.67
C ARG A 103 8.31 5.72 5.03
N ILE A 104 8.16 5.28 3.79
CA ILE A 104 6.85 5.31 3.11
C ILE A 104 5.85 4.38 3.80
N ALA A 105 6.28 3.19 4.21
CA ALA A 105 5.39 2.22 4.85
C ALA A 105 5.04 2.53 6.32
N THR A 106 5.92 3.19 7.06
CA THR A 106 5.77 3.38 8.52
C THR A 106 5.68 4.83 8.97
N GLY A 107 6.02 5.78 8.09
CA GLY A 107 6.16 7.20 8.44
C GLY A 107 7.41 7.54 9.26
N ILE A 108 8.26 6.56 9.62
CA ILE A 108 9.48 6.79 10.41
C ILE A 108 10.62 7.32 9.53
N GLY A 109 11.44 8.23 10.08
CA GLY A 109 12.61 8.79 9.38
C GLY A 109 13.51 7.68 8.80
N ALA A 110 13.89 7.84 7.53
CA ALA A 110 14.68 6.86 6.80
C ALA A 110 16.04 6.60 7.48
N ASP A 111 16.67 7.64 8.01
CA ASP A 111 17.92 7.62 8.76
C ASP A 111 17.82 6.78 10.05
N LEU A 112 16.67 6.85 10.75
CA LEU A 112 16.42 6.05 11.95
C LEU A 112 16.29 4.56 11.60
N ILE A 113 15.59 4.25 10.50
CA ILE A 113 15.44 2.89 9.99
C ILE A 113 16.80 2.33 9.55
N GLU A 114 17.60 3.12 8.83
CA GLU A 114 18.96 2.77 8.42
C GLU A 114 19.86 2.44 9.60
N ALA A 115 19.89 3.32 10.61
CA ALA A 115 20.69 3.12 11.81
C ALA A 115 20.24 1.89 12.61
N ALA A 116 18.93 1.62 12.67
CA ALA A 116 18.40 0.40 13.30
C ALA A 116 18.75 -0.86 12.51
N ALA A 117 18.65 -0.82 11.17
CA ALA A 117 19.03 -1.94 10.31
C ALA A 117 20.50 -2.31 10.42
N ARG A 118 21.41 -1.32 10.51
CA ARG A 118 22.84 -1.56 10.73
C ARG A 118 23.08 -2.27 12.05
N ARG A 119 22.54 -1.73 13.16
CA ARG A 119 22.64 -2.34 14.50
C ARG A 119 22.07 -3.76 14.54
N ALA A 120 20.87 -3.96 13.98
CA ALA A 120 20.23 -5.26 13.93
C ALA A 120 21.05 -6.26 13.09
N ARG A 121 21.55 -5.86 11.91
CA ARG A 121 22.38 -6.72 11.07
C ARG A 121 23.70 -7.08 11.75
N GLU A 122 24.39 -6.12 12.37
CA GLU A 122 25.65 -6.37 13.11
C GLU A 122 25.49 -7.48 14.14
N GLN A 123 24.38 -7.46 14.89
CA GLN A 123 24.06 -8.53 15.84
C GLN A 123 23.65 -9.83 15.14
N ALA A 124 22.86 -9.74 14.06
CA ALA A 124 22.38 -10.90 13.31
C ALA A 124 23.50 -11.72 12.65
N VAL A 125 24.69 -11.14 12.40
CA VAL A 125 25.87 -11.92 11.97
C VAL A 125 26.22 -13.00 12.98
N VAL A 126 26.07 -12.71 14.27
CA VAL A 126 26.42 -13.65 15.35
C VAL A 126 25.22 -14.53 15.71
N THR A 127 24.02 -13.96 15.75
CA THR A 127 22.81 -14.63 16.27
C THR A 127 21.90 -15.21 15.18
N ARG A 128 22.26 -15.07 13.90
CA ARG A 128 21.43 -15.33 12.69
C ARG A 128 20.21 -14.44 12.53
N HIS A 129 19.57 -14.05 13.63
CA HIS A 129 18.43 -13.13 13.67
C HIS A 129 18.61 -12.13 14.81
N SER A 130 18.28 -10.87 14.56
CA SER A 130 18.28 -9.83 15.59
C SER A 130 17.27 -8.74 15.25
N HIS A 131 17.10 -7.79 16.17
CA HIS A 131 16.23 -6.65 16.00
C HIS A 131 16.82 -5.39 16.64
N ALA A 132 16.33 -4.24 16.21
CA ALA A 132 16.62 -2.95 16.81
C ALA A 132 15.44 -2.01 16.62
N ASP A 133 15.28 -1.07 17.56
CA ASP A 133 14.22 -0.08 17.51
C ASP A 133 14.58 1.11 16.60
N ALA A 134 13.57 1.57 15.86
CA ALA A 134 13.57 2.81 15.07
C ALA A 134 12.35 3.66 15.45
N ALA A 135 12.48 4.49 16.49
CA ALA A 135 11.36 5.20 17.10
C ALA A 135 10.21 4.23 17.48
N THR A 136 9.01 4.39 16.90
CA THR A 136 7.87 3.50 17.13
C THR A 136 7.87 2.28 16.23
N ALA A 137 8.84 2.09 15.34
CA ALA A 137 8.96 0.90 14.50
C ALA A 137 9.99 -0.11 15.05
N LEU A 138 9.82 -1.38 14.65
CA LEU A 138 10.76 -2.46 14.90
C LEU A 138 11.45 -2.85 13.60
N VAL A 139 12.78 -2.81 13.59
CA VAL A 139 13.58 -3.40 12.51
C VAL A 139 14.06 -4.77 12.94
N THR A 140 13.80 -5.79 12.13
CA THR A 140 14.34 -7.14 12.28
C THR A 140 15.32 -7.42 11.15
N CYS A 141 16.41 -8.12 11.43
CA CYS A 141 17.36 -8.54 10.40
C CYS A 141 17.76 -10.00 10.60
N SER A 142 18.11 -10.66 9.50
CA SER A 142 18.65 -11.99 9.46
C SER A 142 19.87 -12.08 8.54
N VAL A 143 20.82 -12.92 8.91
CA VAL A 143 21.96 -13.33 8.09
C VAL A 143 21.96 -14.84 8.04
N THR A 144 21.75 -15.40 6.86
CA THR A 144 21.61 -16.85 6.67
C THR A 144 22.61 -17.35 5.63
N ASN A 145 23.09 -18.58 5.84
CA ASN A 145 23.94 -19.30 4.90
C ASN A 145 23.17 -20.53 4.40
N GLY A 146 22.52 -20.40 3.24
CA GLY A 146 21.73 -21.46 2.63
C GLY A 146 22.41 -22.11 1.43
N SER A 147 21.74 -23.08 0.81
CA SER A 147 22.20 -23.75 -0.41
C SER A 147 22.41 -22.79 -1.60
N ARG A 148 21.77 -21.62 -1.58
CA ARG A 148 21.89 -20.56 -2.59
C ARG A 148 22.97 -19.50 -2.25
N GLY A 149 23.74 -19.73 -1.18
CA GLY A 149 24.76 -18.83 -0.67
C GLY A 149 24.30 -17.96 0.51
N PRO A 150 25.16 -17.04 0.98
CA PRO A 150 24.83 -16.09 2.03
C PRO A 150 23.72 -15.13 1.58
N MET A 151 22.83 -14.80 2.52
CA MET A 151 21.74 -13.86 2.31
C MET A 151 21.55 -13.00 3.55
N THR A 152 21.39 -11.70 3.35
CA THR A 152 21.02 -10.74 4.38
C THR A 152 19.64 -10.19 4.09
N GLY A 153 18.74 -10.28 5.07
CA GLY A 153 17.39 -9.74 5.00
C GLY A 153 17.11 -8.80 6.16
N CYS A 154 16.41 -7.70 5.93
CA CYS A 154 15.88 -6.85 6.99
C CYS A 154 14.43 -6.48 6.69
N ALA A 155 13.62 -6.30 7.73
CA ALA A 155 12.23 -5.88 7.63
C ALA A 155 11.88 -4.87 8.71
N VAL A 156 11.03 -3.90 8.38
CA VAL A 156 10.56 -2.84 9.28
C VAL A 156 9.04 -2.79 9.28
N VAL A 157 8.47 -2.62 10.46
CA VAL A 157 7.03 -2.51 10.70
C VAL A 157 6.80 -1.56 11.88
N ASP A 158 5.74 -0.74 11.84
CA ASP A 158 5.33 0.06 12.99
C ASP A 158 4.91 -0.89 14.14
N LYS A 159 5.24 -0.56 15.39
CA LYS A 159 4.84 -1.34 16.58
C LYS A 159 3.41 -1.06 17.00
N ARG A 160 2.72 -0.09 16.39
CA ARG A 160 1.28 0.08 16.55
C ARG A 160 0.60 -1.23 16.14
N ASP A 161 -0.03 -1.90 17.10
CA ASP A 161 -0.60 -3.26 17.06
C ASP A 161 0.35 -4.46 17.17
N ARG A 162 1.13 -4.51 18.26
CA ARG A 162 1.59 -5.79 18.83
C ARG A 162 1.09 -6.02 20.25
#